data_AF-A0A7V5PGR4-F1
#
_entry.id   AF-A0A7V5PGR4-F1
#
_cell.length_a   1.000
_cell.length_b   1.000
_cell.length_c   1.000
_cell.angle_alpha   90.00
_cell.angle_beta   90.00
_cell.angle_gamma   90.00
#
_symmetry.space_group_name_H-M   'P 1'
#
loop_
_entity.id
_entity.type
_entity.pdbx_description
1 polymer ?
#
loop_
_entity_poly.entity_id
_entity_poly.type
_entity_poly.pdbx_seq_one_letter_code
_entity_poly.pdbx_strand_id
1 'polypeptide(L)'
;MKVLICMAVCLALSIPAAFAERQPHALPWGITRLDLDGDGKKDLIVRSWRENHNAHGYAVYDLFVWKDGVLHRVLFPRKDGKWDLSFTSRQGADCVLRDLFPHKATKLQPAEIIVLNRIGAQGFNGQGRVQVLRYRIKHLREGLPGNPEFV
;
A
#
# COMPACT_ATOMS: atom_id res chain seq x y z
N MET A 1 32.80 55.10 19.73
CA MET A 1 31.92 54.32 18.82
C MET A 1 31.75 52.92 19.39
N LYS A 2 30.56 52.59 19.91
CA LYS A 2 30.21 51.24 20.38
C LYS A 2 29.46 50.54 19.24
N VAL A 3 30.03 49.46 18.69
CA VAL A 3 29.35 48.61 17.71
C VAL A 3 28.64 47.51 18.49
N LEU A 4 27.31 47.56 18.48
CA LEU A 4 26.45 46.52 19.04
C LEU A 4 26.40 45.37 18.04
N ILE A 5 27.04 44.24 18.36
CA ILE A 5 26.88 43.01 17.57
C ILE A 5 25.54 42.41 17.96
N CYS A 6 24.58 42.50 17.05
CA CYS A 6 23.28 41.86 17.16
C CYS A 6 23.48 40.36 16.92
N MET A 7 23.62 39.59 18.00
CA MET A 7 23.66 38.13 17.93
C MET A 7 22.25 37.62 17.67
N ALA A 8 21.91 37.41 16.40
CA ALA A 8 20.68 36.78 16.00
C ALA A 8 20.67 35.33 16.50
N VAL A 9 19.97 35.09 17.61
CA VAL A 9 19.60 33.76 18.06
C VAL A 9 18.65 33.20 17.00
N CYS A 10 19.18 32.37 16.10
CA CYS A 10 18.36 31.48 15.27
C CYS A 10 17.67 30.50 16.21
N LEU A 11 16.46 30.84 16.65
CA LEU A 11 15.47 29.85 17.08
C LEU A 11 15.21 28.97 15.85
N ALA A 12 15.94 27.86 15.76
CA ALA A 12 15.61 26.80 14.82
C ALA A 12 14.23 26.28 15.24
N LEU A 13 13.19 26.80 14.59
CA LEU A 13 11.87 26.20 14.56
C LEU A 13 12.08 24.75 14.09
N SER A 14 12.07 23.83 15.05
CA SER A 14 11.96 22.40 14.81
C SER A 14 10.60 22.17 14.17
N ILE A 15 10.51 22.35 12.85
CA ILE A 15 9.42 21.80 12.06
C ILE A 15 9.45 20.31 12.36
N PRO A 16 8.41 19.73 12.97
CA PRO A 16 8.40 18.29 13.15
C PRO A 16 8.53 17.68 11.75
N ALA A 17 9.61 16.92 11.54
CA ALA A 17 9.88 16.16 10.33
C ALA A 17 8.89 14.98 10.15
N ALA A 18 7.64 15.19 10.54
CA ALA A 18 6.57 14.23 10.52
C ALA A 18 5.56 14.71 9.50
N PHE A 19 5.92 14.70 8.21
CA PHE A 19 5.05 14.54 7.04
C PHE A 19 5.91 14.68 5.77
N ALA A 20 7.02 13.93 5.67
CA ALA A 20 7.54 13.62 4.34
C ALA A 20 6.50 12.69 3.69
N GLU A 21 5.69 13.24 2.79
CA GLU A 21 4.69 12.48 2.03
C GLU A 21 5.42 11.37 1.28
N ARG A 22 5.25 10.12 1.74
CA ARG A 22 5.86 8.96 1.09
C ARG A 22 5.22 8.81 -0.28
N GLN A 23 6.04 8.93 -1.31
CA GLN A 23 5.58 8.83 -2.69
C GLN A 23 5.12 7.39 -3.00
N PRO A 24 4.03 7.23 -3.76
CA PRO A 24 3.61 5.92 -4.23
C PRO A 24 4.71 5.30 -5.10
N HIS A 25 4.93 4.01 -4.91
CA HIS A 25 5.80 3.22 -5.75
C HIS A 25 5.03 2.73 -6.97
N ALA A 26 5.52 3.07 -8.16
CA ALA A 26 4.94 2.61 -9.40
C ALA A 26 4.96 1.07 -9.48
N LEU A 27 3.82 0.49 -9.85
CA LEU A 27 3.66 -0.94 -10.11
C LEU A 27 3.46 -1.18 -11.61
N PRO A 28 4.53 -1.43 -12.39
CA PRO A 28 4.38 -1.91 -13.76
C PRO A 28 3.64 -3.25 -13.78
N TRP A 29 3.10 -3.63 -14.94
CA TRP A 29 2.56 -4.97 -15.14
C TRP A 29 3.65 -6.03 -14.94
N GLY A 30 3.29 -7.16 -14.32
CA GLY A 30 4.21 -8.23 -13.99
C GLY A 30 4.73 -8.14 -12.55
N ILE A 31 6.01 -8.47 -12.36
CA ILE A 31 6.63 -8.62 -11.04
C ILE A 31 7.33 -7.32 -10.64
N THR A 32 7.03 -6.84 -9.43
CA THR A 32 7.76 -5.76 -8.76
C THR A 32 8.41 -6.30 -7.49
N ARG A 33 9.68 -5.93 -7.26
CA ARG A 33 10.43 -6.28 -6.06
C ARG A 33 10.45 -5.12 -5.08
N LEU A 34 9.88 -5.30 -3.90
CA LEU A 34 9.79 -4.27 -2.86
C LEU A 34 9.98 -4.91 -1.49
N ASP A 35 10.57 -4.21 -0.53
CA ASP A 35 10.60 -4.65 0.87
C ASP A 35 9.25 -4.30 1.49
N LEU A 36 8.39 -5.31 1.74
CA LEU A 36 7.01 -5.11 2.17
C LEU A 36 6.84 -5.21 3.68
N ASP A 37 7.57 -6.11 4.34
CA ASP A 37 7.49 -6.31 5.79
C ASP A 37 8.54 -5.51 6.59
N GLY A 38 9.51 -4.90 5.91
CA GLY A 38 10.52 -4.04 6.51
C GLY A 38 11.74 -4.80 7.04
N ASP A 39 11.94 -6.07 6.67
CA ASP A 39 13.09 -6.87 7.10
C ASP A 39 14.39 -6.55 6.32
N GLY A 40 14.30 -5.68 5.31
CA GLY A 40 15.41 -5.26 4.45
C GLY A 40 15.64 -6.15 3.22
N LYS A 41 14.93 -7.28 3.10
CA LYS A 41 14.95 -8.15 1.91
C LYS A 41 13.88 -7.72 0.92
N LYS A 42 13.96 -8.26 -0.30
CA LYS A 42 12.99 -7.96 -1.36
C LYS A 42 11.93 -9.04 -1.43
N ASP A 43 10.71 -8.62 -1.20
CA ASP A 43 9.48 -9.36 -1.42
C ASP A 43 8.96 -9.14 -2.85
N LEU A 44 7.81 -9.74 -3.16
CA LEU A 44 7.20 -9.67 -4.50
C LEU A 44 5.79 -9.09 -4.45
N ILE A 45 5.52 -8.20 -5.40
CA ILE A 45 4.17 -7.82 -5.83
C ILE A 45 4.02 -8.28 -7.27
N VAL A 46 3.00 -9.07 -7.56
CA VAL A 46 2.59 -9.40 -8.93
C VAL A 46 1.36 -8.59 -9.27
N ARG A 47 1.48 -7.70 -10.27
CA ARG A 47 0.35 -6.99 -10.87
C ARG A 47 0.00 -7.64 -12.19
N SER A 48 -1.13 -8.31 -12.26
CA SER A 48 -1.62 -8.96 -13.48
C SER A 48 -2.93 -8.34 -13.96
N TRP A 49 -3.29 -8.59 -15.21
CA TRP A 49 -4.59 -8.22 -15.76
C TRP A 49 -5.50 -9.45 -15.81
N ARG A 50 -6.68 -9.36 -15.21
CA ARG A 50 -7.71 -10.37 -15.35
C ARG A 50 -8.76 -9.90 -16.34
N GLU A 51 -8.82 -10.62 -17.43
CA GLU A 51 -9.89 -10.52 -18.42
C GLU A 51 -11.14 -11.26 -17.90
N ASN A 52 -12.33 -10.74 -18.17
CA ASN A 52 -13.63 -11.22 -17.69
C ASN A 52 -14.72 -11.23 -18.79
N HIS A 53 -14.32 -11.32 -20.05
CA HIS A 53 -15.08 -11.31 -21.29
C HIS A 53 -15.95 -10.06 -21.47
N ASN A 54 -15.44 -8.91 -21.03
CA ASN A 54 -16.08 -7.63 -21.30
C ASN A 54 -15.03 -6.53 -21.58
N ALA A 55 -15.49 -5.34 -21.95
CA ALA A 55 -14.59 -4.22 -22.28
C ALA A 55 -13.71 -3.75 -21.12
N HIS A 56 -13.98 -4.21 -19.90
CA HIS A 56 -13.35 -3.80 -18.65
C HIS A 56 -12.88 -5.02 -17.83
N GLY A 57 -11.67 -5.47 -18.13
CA GLY A 57 -10.90 -6.28 -17.19
C GLY A 57 -10.50 -5.47 -15.95
N TYR A 58 -9.71 -6.09 -15.08
CA TYR A 58 -9.22 -5.42 -13.88
C TYR A 58 -7.84 -5.93 -13.49
N ALA A 59 -7.06 -5.05 -12.85
CA ALA A 59 -5.81 -5.44 -12.22
C ALA A 59 -6.07 -6.36 -11.03
N VAL A 60 -5.25 -7.40 -10.92
CA VAL A 60 -5.16 -8.31 -9.77
C VAL A 60 -3.77 -8.20 -9.18
N TYR A 61 -3.69 -8.10 -7.86
CA TYR A 61 -2.46 -7.93 -7.11
C TYR A 61 -2.29 -9.12 -6.16
N ASP A 62 -1.18 -9.85 -6.33
CA ASP A 62 -0.73 -10.87 -5.39
C ASP A 62 0.53 -10.37 -4.69
N LEU A 63 0.56 -10.46 -3.37
CA LEU A 63 1.69 -10.05 -2.53
C LEU A 63 2.33 -11.29 -1.92
N PHE A 64 3.65 -11.34 -1.88
CA PHE A 64 4.40 -12.44 -1.29
C PHE A 64 5.57 -11.90 -0.48
N VAL A 65 5.69 -12.32 0.78
CA VAL A 65 6.84 -12.02 1.65
C VAL A 65 7.86 -13.16 1.59
N TRP A 66 9.13 -12.84 1.45
CA TRP A 66 10.23 -13.80 1.47
C TRP A 66 10.70 -14.06 2.90
N LYS A 67 10.46 -15.27 3.40
CA LYS A 67 10.86 -15.66 4.75
C LYS A 67 11.42 -17.08 4.76
N ASP A 68 12.55 -17.29 5.42
CA ASP A 68 13.15 -18.60 5.66
C ASP A 68 13.31 -19.47 4.39
N GLY A 69 13.60 -18.83 3.26
CA GLY A 69 13.80 -19.51 1.97
C GLY A 69 12.53 -19.79 1.18
N VAL A 70 11.37 -19.32 1.65
CA VAL A 70 10.05 -19.58 1.08
C VAL A 70 9.32 -18.26 0.80
N LEU A 71 8.56 -18.23 -0.30
CA LEU A 71 7.62 -17.13 -0.58
C LEU A 71 6.28 -17.44 0.08
N HIS A 72 5.92 -16.65 1.08
CA HIS A 72 4.63 -16.73 1.74
C HIS A 72 3.67 -15.72 1.11
N ARG A 73 2.53 -16.19 0.63
CA ARG A 73 1.47 -15.33 0.10
C ARG A 73 0.84 -14.52 1.24
N VAL A 74 0.67 -13.23 1.02
CA VAL A 74 -0.05 -12.31 1.92
C VAL A 74 -1.53 -12.34 1.58
N LEU A 75 -2.39 -12.50 2.59
CA LEU A 75 -3.83 -12.51 2.38
C LEU A 75 -4.48 -11.16 2.70
N PHE A 76 -5.54 -10.82 1.96
CA PHE A 76 -6.22 -9.54 2.12
C PHE A 76 -7.47 -9.68 2.98
N PRO A 77 -7.68 -8.80 3.98
CA PRO A 77 -8.87 -8.86 4.83
C PRO A 77 -10.14 -8.51 4.06
N ARG A 78 -11.20 -9.30 4.29
CA ARG A 78 -12.56 -9.01 3.83
C ARG A 78 -13.43 -8.53 4.99
N LYS A 79 -14.53 -7.87 4.65
CA LYS A 79 -15.51 -7.38 5.64
C LYS A 79 -16.25 -8.51 6.37
N ASP A 80 -16.33 -9.70 5.77
CA ASP A 80 -16.97 -10.89 6.35
C ASP A 80 -16.02 -11.68 7.27
N GLY A 81 -14.85 -11.13 7.61
CA GLY A 81 -13.85 -11.77 8.47
C GLY A 81 -13.03 -12.86 7.77
N LYS A 82 -13.26 -13.09 6.47
CA LYS A 82 -12.46 -14.01 5.65
C LYS A 82 -11.28 -13.28 5.00
N TRP A 83 -10.46 -14.06 4.30
CA TRP A 83 -9.29 -13.56 3.59
C TRP A 83 -9.40 -13.86 2.09
N ASP A 84 -9.00 -12.91 1.26
CA ASP A 84 -8.81 -13.13 -0.18
C ASP A 84 -7.33 -13.40 -0.48
N LEU A 85 -7.07 -14.29 -1.45
CA LEU A 85 -5.72 -14.63 -1.90
C LEU A 85 -5.05 -13.52 -2.73
N SER A 86 -5.86 -12.59 -3.24
CA SER A 86 -5.43 -11.53 -4.14
C SER A 86 -6.32 -10.30 -3.91
N PHE A 87 -5.76 -9.12 -4.17
CA PHE A 87 -6.54 -7.90 -4.23
C PHE A 87 -6.94 -7.62 -5.68
N THR A 88 -8.21 -7.31 -5.92
CA THR A 88 -8.69 -6.88 -7.23
C THR A 88 -8.98 -5.38 -7.23
N SER A 89 -8.44 -4.68 -8.21
CA SER A 89 -8.92 -3.35 -8.56
C SER A 89 -10.38 -3.41 -9.02
N ARG A 90 -11.02 -2.24 -9.07
CA ARG A 90 -12.35 -2.09 -9.67
C ARG A 90 -12.30 -0.95 -10.65
N GLN A 91 -12.82 -1.17 -11.85
CA GLN A 91 -12.85 -0.20 -12.93
C GLN A 91 -14.30 0.06 -13.37
N GLY A 92 -14.58 1.26 -13.85
CA GLY A 92 -15.80 1.64 -14.56
C GLY A 92 -15.49 1.96 -16.01
N ALA A 93 -16.46 2.55 -16.72
CA ALA A 93 -16.39 2.79 -18.17
C ALA A 93 -15.10 3.51 -18.61
N ASP A 94 -14.57 4.44 -17.81
CA ASP A 94 -13.29 5.12 -18.04
C ASP A 94 -12.64 5.61 -16.73
N CYS A 95 -12.88 4.92 -15.61
CA CYS A 95 -12.34 5.37 -14.32
C CYS A 95 -11.97 4.21 -13.40
N VAL A 96 -10.90 4.41 -12.62
CA VAL A 96 -10.50 3.47 -11.57
C VAL A 96 -11.30 3.79 -10.31
N LEU A 97 -12.08 2.82 -9.85
CA LEU A 97 -12.96 2.93 -8.69
C LEU A 97 -12.30 2.42 -7.42
N ARG A 98 -11.33 1.53 -7.57
CA ARG A 98 -10.54 1.00 -6.47
C ARG A 98 -9.18 0.58 -7.01
N ASP A 99 -8.11 1.01 -6.36
CA ASP A 99 -6.76 0.55 -6.70
C ASP A 99 -5.84 0.52 -5.48
N LEU A 100 -4.69 -0.12 -5.68
CA LEU A 100 -3.67 -0.36 -4.66
C LEU A 100 -2.36 0.31 -5.05
N PHE A 101 -1.80 1.09 -4.12
CA PHE A 101 -0.55 1.82 -4.27
C PHE A 101 0.37 1.50 -3.09
N PRO A 102 1.49 0.78 -3.30
CA PRO A 102 2.44 0.55 -2.24
C PRO A 102 3.31 1.79 -2.06
N HIS A 103 3.50 2.22 -0.82
CA HIS A 103 4.50 3.21 -0.44
C HIS A 103 5.71 2.45 0.10
N LYS A 104 6.89 2.77 -0.41
CA LYS A 104 8.12 2.03 -0.05
C LYS A 104 8.39 2.09 1.45
N ALA A 105 8.92 0.99 1.98
CA ALA A 105 9.56 0.97 3.29
C ALA A 105 10.69 2.03 3.35
N THR A 106 10.90 2.57 4.54
CA THR A 106 12.05 3.40 4.89
C THR A 106 12.85 2.69 5.97
N LYS A 107 14.04 3.20 6.31
CA LYS A 107 14.82 2.67 7.45
C LYS A 107 14.06 2.62 8.78
N LEU A 108 12.99 3.41 8.92
CA LEU A 108 12.25 3.59 10.17
C LEU A 108 10.85 2.97 10.14
N GLN A 109 10.34 2.59 8.98
CA GLN A 109 8.95 2.17 8.82
C GLN A 109 8.82 1.15 7.68
N PRO A 110 8.06 0.06 7.87
CA PRO A 110 7.78 -0.91 6.80
C PRO A 110 6.98 -0.25 5.67
N ALA A 111 6.83 -0.98 4.56
CA ALA A 111 5.99 -0.52 3.47
C ALA A 111 4.54 -0.36 3.94
N GLU A 112 3.86 0.58 3.29
CA GLU A 112 2.45 0.83 3.54
C GLU A 112 1.68 0.61 2.25
N ILE A 113 0.61 -0.16 2.31
CA ILE A 113 -0.28 -0.38 1.18
C ILE A 113 -1.43 0.60 1.29
N ILE A 114 -1.50 1.53 0.36
CA ILE A 114 -2.60 2.49 0.25
C ILE A 114 -3.64 1.93 -0.71
N VAL A 115 -4.88 1.84 -0.26
CA VAL A 115 -6.01 1.53 -1.12
C VAL A 115 -6.88 2.75 -1.24
N LEU A 116 -7.03 3.25 -2.46
CA LEU A 116 -8.00 4.28 -2.78
C LEU A 116 -9.28 3.59 -3.24
N ASN A 117 -10.41 3.89 -2.62
CA ASN A 117 -11.68 3.24 -2.91
C ASN A 117 -12.81 4.26 -3.01
N ARG A 118 -13.44 4.37 -4.17
CA ARG A 118 -14.60 5.24 -4.39
C ARG A 118 -15.84 4.64 -3.75
N ILE A 119 -16.49 5.44 -2.90
CA ILE A 119 -17.69 5.08 -2.15
C ILE A 119 -18.82 6.09 -2.38
N GLY A 120 -20.06 5.63 -2.22
CA GLY A 120 -21.26 6.49 -2.28
C GLY A 120 -21.63 7.01 -3.68
N ALA A 121 -21.04 6.48 -4.74
CA ALA A 121 -21.38 6.84 -6.12
C ALA A 121 -22.62 6.06 -6.60
N GLN A 122 -23.49 6.72 -7.37
CA GLN A 122 -24.53 6.05 -8.14
C GLN A 122 -23.96 5.56 -9.47
N GLY A 123 -23.77 4.25 -9.61
CA GLY A 123 -23.21 3.64 -10.82
C GLY A 123 -21.71 3.90 -11.05
N PHE A 124 -21.23 3.53 -12.24
CA PHE A 124 -19.81 3.59 -12.60
C PHE A 124 -19.34 4.99 -13.00
N ASN A 125 -20.23 5.88 -13.44
CA ASN A 125 -19.93 7.25 -13.83
C ASN A 125 -20.33 8.31 -12.78
N GLY A 126 -21.04 7.91 -11.72
CA GLY A 126 -21.46 8.82 -10.67
C GLY A 126 -20.30 9.38 -9.84
N GLN A 127 -20.45 10.62 -9.40
CA GLN A 127 -19.54 11.22 -8.43
C GLN A 127 -19.67 10.50 -7.07
N GLY A 128 -18.53 10.32 -6.40
CA GLY A 128 -18.47 9.69 -5.09
C GLY A 128 -17.25 10.17 -4.31
N ARG A 129 -17.20 9.85 -3.03
CA ARG A 129 -16.05 10.18 -2.18
C ARG A 129 -14.96 9.13 -2.36
N VAL A 130 -13.70 9.52 -2.22
CA VAL A 130 -12.58 8.58 -2.17
C VAL A 130 -12.26 8.28 -0.71
N GLN A 131 -12.44 7.02 -0.33
CA GLN A 131 -11.95 6.49 0.94
C GLN A 131 -10.49 6.09 0.77
N VAL A 132 -9.63 6.56 1.67
CA VAL A 132 -8.22 6.17 1.75
C VAL A 132 -8.07 5.14 2.87
N LEU A 133 -7.69 3.92 2.53
CA LEU A 133 -7.40 2.86 3.48
C LEU A 133 -5.89 2.62 3.49
N ARG A 134 -5.32 2.44 4.68
CA ARG A 134 -3.89 2.20 4.88
C ARG A 134 -3.68 0.87 5.56
N TYR A 135 -2.88 0.02 4.94
CA TYR A 135 -2.56 -1.31 5.45
C TYR A 135 -1.05 -1.46 5.63
N ARG A 136 -0.68 -2.32 6.56
CA ARG A 136 0.69 -2.83 6.71
C ARG A 136 0.60 -4.33 6.84
N ILE A 137 1.60 -5.02 6.30
CA ILE A 137 1.68 -6.46 6.44
C ILE A 137 1.93 -6.80 7.91
N LYS A 138 1.19 -7.77 8.41
CA LYS A 138 1.34 -8.32 9.75
C LYS A 138 1.74 -9.79 9.66
N HIS A 139 2.86 -10.13 10.29
CA HIS A 139 3.26 -11.51 10.55
C HIS A 139 2.46 -12.06 11.75
N LEU A 140 1.77 -13.18 11.56
CA LEU A 140 0.98 -13.83 12.61
C LEU A 140 1.83 -14.89 13.33
N ARG A 141 2.71 -14.43 14.25
CA ARG A 141 3.74 -15.25 14.94
C ARG A 141 3.26 -16.49 15.71
N GLU A 142 1.96 -16.61 15.98
CA GLU A 142 1.38 -17.66 16.86
C GLU A 142 0.01 -18.14 16.35
N GLY A 143 -0.11 -18.35 15.04
CA GLY A 143 -1.37 -18.74 14.42
C GLY A 143 -1.87 -20.12 14.89
N LEU A 144 -3.18 -20.22 15.13
CA LEU A 144 -3.86 -21.53 15.17
C LEU A 144 -3.56 -22.28 13.86
N PRO A 145 -3.47 -23.63 13.87
CA PRO A 145 -3.33 -24.41 12.65
C PRO A 145 -4.36 -23.97 11.60
N GLY A 146 -3.88 -23.63 10.40
CA GLY A 146 -4.70 -23.12 9.29
C GLY A 146 -4.77 -21.59 9.18
N ASN A 147 -4.21 -20.83 10.12
CA ASN A 147 -4.04 -19.39 9.94
C ASN A 147 -2.98 -19.08 8.88
N PRO A 148 -3.16 -17.99 8.12
CA PRO A 148 -2.12 -17.51 7.22
C PRO A 148 -0.90 -17.01 7.99
N GLU A 149 0.27 -17.14 7.39
CA GLU A 149 1.51 -16.59 7.95
C GLU A 149 1.50 -15.04 7.94
N PHE A 150 1.00 -14.45 6.84
CA PHE A 150 0.99 -13.00 6.62
C PHE A 150 -0.38 -12.50 6.12
N VAL A 151 -0.80 -11.36 6.67
CA VAL A 151 -2.05 -10.63 6.32
C VAL A 151 -1.85 -9.13 6.24
#